data_AF-A0A9P8VN95-F1
#
_entry.id   AF-A0A9P8VN95-F1
#
_cell.length_a   1.000
_cell.length_b   1.000
_cell.length_c   1.000
_cell.angle_alpha   90.00
_cell.angle_beta   90.00
_cell.angle_gamma   90.00
#
_symmetry.space_group_name_H-M   'P 1'
#
loop_
_entity.id
_entity.type
_entity.pdbx_description
1 polymer ?
#
loop_
_entity_poly.entity_id
_entity_poly.type
_entity_poly.pdbx_seq_one_letter_code
_entity_poly.pdbx_strand_id
1 'polypeptide(L)'
;MPPRLPSLGFAAGPSSFINRIARPFSTNTACNAPPRSGAEFFLGLDKATNSSASSNGPRTLSLSREKIQARTEQHLNRQRREAESMRERKVSDDYMKQMHRKWKAGDTYAPHDLNPFQQLKHRRKSLAPRKDVIDELDISPLDLYKNYSMISEFMTPAGNIKHSNETGLRAKNQRKMAKAIRRMIGMGLHPSVHHHPEIIMKKGRSGTF
;
A
#
# COMPACT_ATOMS: atom_id res chain seq x y z
N MET A 1 21.57 -63.11 0.32
CA MET A 1 20.74 -61.89 0.15
C MET A 1 19.28 -62.32 0.09
N PRO A 2 18.37 -61.84 0.95
CA PRO A 2 16.95 -62.18 0.84
C PRO A 2 16.22 -61.25 -0.16
N PRO A 3 15.24 -61.75 -0.93
CA PRO A 3 14.49 -60.96 -1.90
C PRO A 3 13.39 -60.10 -1.25
N ARG A 4 13.13 -58.91 -1.83
CA ARG A 4 12.14 -57.92 -1.37
C ARG A 4 10.78 -58.16 -2.04
N LEU A 5 9.70 -58.15 -1.25
CA LEU A 5 8.31 -58.17 -1.72
C LEU A 5 7.79 -56.73 -1.97
N PRO A 6 6.89 -56.50 -2.95
CA PRO A 6 6.28 -55.20 -3.19
C PRO A 6 5.06 -54.95 -2.29
N SER A 7 5.02 -53.79 -1.64
CA SER A 7 3.87 -53.30 -0.87
C SER A 7 2.80 -52.68 -1.79
N LEU A 8 1.57 -53.19 -1.72
CA LEU A 8 0.38 -52.63 -2.36
C LEU A 8 -0.05 -51.32 -1.65
N GLY A 9 -0.16 -50.24 -2.42
CA GLY A 9 -0.63 -48.93 -1.97
C GLY A 9 -2.15 -48.79 -2.06
N PHE A 10 -2.75 -48.23 -1.00
CA PHE A 10 -4.17 -47.95 -0.83
C PHE A 10 -4.71 -46.88 -1.80
N ALA A 11 -5.97 -47.04 -2.20
CA ALA A 11 -6.76 -46.12 -3.01
C ALA A 11 -7.19 -44.86 -2.24
N ALA A 12 -7.18 -43.70 -2.91
CA ALA A 12 -7.77 -42.45 -2.43
C ALA A 12 -8.87 -41.99 -3.40
N GLY A 13 -10.09 -41.76 -2.89
CA GLY A 13 -11.25 -41.33 -3.67
C GLY A 13 -11.27 -39.81 -3.96
N PRO A 14 -12.09 -39.34 -4.93
CA PRO A 14 -12.17 -37.94 -5.30
C PRO A 14 -13.09 -37.13 -4.37
N SER A 15 -12.56 -36.08 -3.74
CA SER A 15 -13.36 -35.06 -3.05
C SER A 15 -13.83 -33.99 -4.03
N SER A 16 -15.14 -33.79 -4.10
CA SER A 16 -15.80 -32.80 -4.92
C SER A 16 -15.73 -31.41 -4.28
N PHE A 17 -14.83 -30.56 -4.78
CA PHE A 17 -14.75 -29.14 -4.40
C PHE A 17 -15.60 -28.29 -5.35
N ILE A 18 -16.81 -27.93 -4.93
CA ILE A 18 -17.59 -26.85 -5.54
C ILE A 18 -17.07 -25.52 -4.97
N ASN A 19 -16.23 -24.81 -5.74
CA ASN A 19 -15.79 -23.46 -5.39
C ASN A 19 -16.89 -22.45 -5.75
N ARG A 20 -17.71 -22.08 -4.77
CA ARG A 20 -18.58 -20.91 -4.83
C ARG A 20 -17.72 -19.66 -4.60
N ILE A 21 -17.24 -19.02 -5.67
CA ILE A 21 -16.48 -17.76 -5.59
C ILE A 21 -17.46 -16.60 -5.37
N ALA A 22 -17.90 -16.40 -4.13
CA ALA A 22 -18.33 -15.09 -3.66
C ALA A 22 -17.14 -14.48 -2.93
N ARG A 23 -16.50 -13.46 -3.50
CA ARG A 23 -15.46 -12.71 -2.78
C ARG A 23 -16.17 -11.80 -1.79
N PRO A 24 -15.99 -11.95 -0.46
CA PRO A 24 -16.55 -11.00 0.48
C PRO A 24 -15.90 -9.63 0.25
N PHE A 25 -16.71 -8.57 0.27
CA PHE A 25 -16.21 -7.22 0.40
C PHE A 25 -15.30 -7.16 1.63
N SER A 26 -14.04 -6.75 1.43
CA SER A 26 -13.08 -6.65 2.53
C SER A 26 -13.47 -5.48 3.42
N THR A 27 -14.18 -5.77 4.51
CA THR A 27 -14.36 -4.85 5.64
C THR A 27 -13.14 -4.92 6.56
N ASN A 28 -11.95 -4.64 6.04
CA ASN A 28 -10.79 -4.40 6.90
C ASN A 28 -10.78 -2.92 7.31
N THR A 29 -11.58 -2.58 8.32
CA THR A 29 -11.36 -1.37 9.12
C THR A 29 -10.68 -1.77 10.42
N ALA A 30 -9.36 -1.68 10.45
CA ALA A 30 -8.59 -1.59 11.69
C ALA A 30 -7.46 -0.59 11.47
N CYS A 31 -7.82 0.69 11.39
CA CYS A 31 -6.87 1.77 11.59
C CYS A 31 -6.67 1.95 13.10
N ASN A 32 -5.45 1.71 13.58
CA ASN A 32 -4.95 2.19 14.85
C ASN A 32 -5.31 3.67 15.02
N ALA A 33 -6.19 3.98 15.96
CA ALA A 33 -6.39 5.33 16.44
C ALA A 33 -5.20 5.70 17.35
N PRO A 34 -4.49 6.81 17.13
CA PRO A 34 -3.64 7.36 18.18
C PRO A 34 -4.56 7.84 19.34
N PRO A 35 -4.15 7.69 20.62
CA PRO A 35 -4.90 8.27 21.73
C PRO A 35 -4.71 9.78 21.68
N ARG A 36 -5.59 10.49 20.97
CA ARG A 36 -5.68 11.94 21.05
C ARG A 36 -6.75 12.31 22.06
N SER A 37 -6.27 12.61 23.26
CA SER A 37 -6.84 13.55 24.23
C SER A 37 -7.96 14.41 23.63
N GLY A 38 -9.20 14.04 23.95
CA GLY A 38 -10.43 14.73 23.57
C GLY A 38 -11.25 15.14 24.79
N ALA A 39 -10.61 15.33 25.94
CA ALA A 39 -11.26 15.71 27.20
C ALA A 39 -11.35 17.23 27.41
N GLU A 40 -10.86 18.05 26.47
CA GLU A 40 -10.68 19.50 26.70
C GLU A 40 -11.76 20.38 26.05
N PHE A 41 -12.83 19.81 25.47
CA PHE A 41 -13.91 20.61 24.86
C PHE A 41 -15.20 20.70 25.70
N PHE A 42 -15.25 20.01 26.85
CA PHE A 42 -16.42 20.04 27.75
C PHE A 42 -16.21 20.93 29.00
N LEU A 43 -15.00 21.44 29.24
CA LEU A 43 -14.63 22.23 30.43
C LEU A 43 -14.46 23.72 30.09
N GLY A 44 -15.49 24.35 29.55
CA GLY A 44 -15.46 25.79 29.25
C GLY A 44 -16.81 26.48 29.18
N LEU A 45 -17.87 25.86 29.71
CA LEU A 45 -19.24 26.38 29.60
C LEU A 45 -19.69 27.19 30.83
N ASP A 46 -18.89 27.19 31.89
CA ASP A 46 -19.22 27.71 33.21
C ASP A 46 -18.49 29.03 33.56
N LYS A 47 -17.74 29.62 32.63
CA LYS A 47 -17.09 30.93 32.81
C LYS A 47 -17.71 32.04 31.96
N ALA A 48 -19.02 32.25 32.13
CA ALA A 48 -19.71 33.44 31.66
C ALA A 48 -20.45 34.14 32.81
N THR A 49 -19.88 35.26 33.24
CA THR A 49 -20.53 36.48 33.76
C THR A 49 -21.24 36.42 35.11
N ASN A 50 -20.45 36.60 36.19
CA ASN A 50 -20.85 37.47 37.30
C ASN A 50 -20.69 38.93 36.82
N SER A 51 -21.72 39.49 36.21
CA SER A 51 -21.86 40.94 36.02
C SER A 51 -23.35 41.26 35.99
N SER A 52 -23.77 42.02 36.99
CA SER A 52 -25.08 42.65 37.14
C SER A 52 -25.65 43.18 35.82
N ALA A 53 -26.83 42.72 35.39
CA ALA A 53 -27.80 43.53 34.66
C ALA A 53 -29.12 42.77 34.43
N SER A 54 -30.18 43.34 35.02
CA SER A 54 -31.51 43.51 34.44
C SER A 54 -32.37 42.28 34.13
N SER A 55 -33.49 42.22 34.82
CA SER A 55 -34.74 41.58 34.42
C SER A 55 -35.04 41.83 32.92
N ASN A 56 -34.71 40.87 32.07
CA ASN A 56 -35.16 40.82 30.69
C ASN A 56 -35.65 39.40 30.38
N GLY A 57 -36.95 39.24 30.58
CA GLY A 57 -37.89 38.17 30.23
C GLY A 57 -37.41 36.81 29.69
N PRO A 58 -38.22 35.74 29.87
CA PRO A 58 -37.93 34.37 29.42
C PRO A 58 -37.67 34.21 27.91
N ARG A 59 -37.83 35.27 27.11
CA ARG A 59 -37.63 35.31 25.65
C ARG A 59 -36.17 35.52 25.22
N THR A 60 -35.28 36.00 26.09
CA THR A 60 -33.86 36.25 25.71
C THR A 60 -33.01 34.96 25.78
N LEU A 61 -33.33 34.07 26.71
CA LEU A 61 -32.69 32.75 26.89
C LEU A 61 -33.12 31.72 25.83
N SER A 62 -34.33 31.84 25.26
CA SER A 62 -34.79 30.95 24.20
C SER A 62 -34.02 31.20 22.90
N LEU A 63 -33.77 32.46 22.54
CA LEU A 63 -33.04 32.85 21.34
C LEU A 63 -31.56 32.43 21.36
N SER A 64 -30.92 32.41 22.53
CA SER A 64 -29.53 31.93 22.67
C SER A 64 -29.45 30.40 22.54
N ARG A 65 -30.42 29.67 23.09
CA ARG A 65 -30.54 28.22 22.96
C ARG A 65 -30.75 27.78 21.51
N GLU A 66 -31.64 28.46 20.78
CA GLU A 66 -31.90 28.19 19.36
C GLU A 66 -30.64 28.41 18.49
N LYS A 67 -29.86 29.47 18.78
CA LYS A 67 -28.60 29.73 18.07
C LYS A 67 -27.54 28.66 18.32
N ILE A 68 -27.45 28.15 19.55
CA ILE A 68 -26.54 27.06 19.92
C ILE A 68 -26.96 25.78 19.18
N GLN A 69 -28.25 25.46 19.20
CA GLN A 69 -28.81 24.31 18.49
C GLN A 69 -28.54 24.37 16.99
N ALA A 70 -28.85 25.50 16.33
CA ALA A 70 -28.57 25.70 14.91
C ALA A 70 -27.08 25.53 14.58
N ARG A 71 -26.16 26.02 15.43
CA ARG A 71 -24.71 25.84 15.24
C ARG A 71 -24.27 24.39 15.40
N THR A 72 -24.85 23.66 16.37
CA THR A 72 -24.57 22.23 16.57
C THR A 72 -25.08 21.39 15.40
N GLU A 73 -26.28 21.67 14.89
CA GLU A 73 -26.87 20.99 13.74
C GLU A 73 -26.06 21.25 12.46
N GLN A 74 -25.61 22.49 12.24
CA GLN A 74 -24.72 22.82 11.13
C GLN A 74 -23.38 22.06 11.20
N HIS A 75 -22.82 21.91 12.41
CA HIS A 75 -21.59 21.14 12.62
C HIS A 75 -21.79 19.64 12.37
N LEU A 76 -22.88 19.06 12.87
CA LEU A 76 -23.23 17.65 12.64
C LEU A 76 -23.52 17.38 11.16
N ASN A 77 -24.24 18.27 10.49
CA ASN A 77 -24.51 18.17 9.05
C ASN A 77 -23.21 18.24 8.24
N ARG A 78 -22.26 19.10 8.63
CA ARG A 78 -20.93 19.16 8.02
C ARG A 78 -20.17 17.85 8.22
N GLN A 79 -20.09 17.33 9.45
CA GLN A 79 -19.44 16.05 9.73
C GLN A 79 -20.08 14.90 8.95
N ARG A 80 -21.40 14.89 8.84
CA ARG A 80 -22.12 13.87 8.06
C ARG A 80 -21.77 13.94 6.57
N ARG A 81 -21.75 15.13 5.97
CA ARG A 81 -21.35 15.32 4.57
C ARG A 81 -19.90 14.91 4.33
N GLU A 82 -19.01 15.24 5.27
CA GLU A 82 -17.62 14.82 5.23
C GLU A 82 -17.52 13.29 5.31
N ALA A 83 -18.23 12.66 6.25
CA ALA A 83 -18.27 11.20 6.39
C ALA A 83 -18.84 10.50 5.16
N GLU A 84 -19.90 11.04 4.55
CA GLU A 84 -20.49 10.54 3.30
C GLU A 84 -19.48 10.65 2.14
N SER A 85 -18.83 11.81 1.98
CA SER A 85 -17.79 11.98 0.96
C SER A 85 -16.61 11.01 1.15
N MET A 86 -16.24 10.70 2.40
CA MET A 86 -15.20 9.73 2.71
C MET A 86 -15.63 8.30 2.38
N ARG A 87 -16.91 7.97 2.56
CA ARG A 87 -17.47 6.66 2.15
C ARG A 87 -17.46 6.52 0.63
N GLU A 88 -17.90 7.55 -0.08
CA GLU A 88 -17.90 7.57 -1.56
C GLU A 88 -16.49 7.43 -2.13
N ARG A 89 -15.51 8.13 -1.56
CA ARG A 89 -14.10 7.98 -1.93
C ARG A 89 -13.63 6.54 -1.75
N LYS A 90 -13.90 5.92 -0.61
CA LYS A 90 -13.54 4.51 -0.36
C LYS A 90 -14.18 3.57 -1.40
N VAL A 91 -15.46 3.75 -1.68
CA VAL A 91 -16.18 2.95 -2.70
C VAL A 91 -15.54 3.15 -4.08
N SER A 92 -15.24 4.40 -4.45
CA SER A 92 -14.54 4.73 -5.69
C SER A 92 -13.17 4.07 -5.77
N ASP A 93 -12.36 4.18 -4.72
CA ASP A 93 -11.03 3.58 -4.63
C ASP A 93 -11.07 2.06 -4.75
N ASP A 94 -12.08 1.43 -4.14
CA ASP A 94 -12.25 -0.02 -4.21
C ASP A 94 -12.64 -0.50 -5.60
N TYR A 95 -13.46 0.26 -6.34
CA TYR A 95 -13.69 0.01 -7.77
C TYR A 95 -12.43 0.22 -8.61
N MET A 96 -11.62 1.24 -8.32
CA MET A 96 -10.37 1.48 -9.04
C MET A 96 -9.35 0.35 -8.83
N LYS A 97 -9.26 -0.23 -7.63
CA LYS A 97 -8.39 -1.38 -7.36
C LYS A 97 -8.79 -2.65 -8.13
N GLN A 98 -10.07 -2.81 -8.46
CA GLN A 98 -10.56 -3.94 -9.27
C GLN A 98 -10.12 -3.82 -10.74
N MET A 99 -9.89 -2.60 -11.21
CA MET A 99 -9.44 -2.31 -12.57
C MET A 99 -7.92 -2.56 -12.71
N HIS A 100 -7.54 -3.81 -13.00
CA HIS A 100 -6.13 -4.19 -13.12
C HIS A 100 -5.40 -3.59 -14.35
N ARG A 101 -6.14 -3.18 -15.40
CA ARG A 101 -5.55 -2.58 -16.61
C ARG A 101 -5.43 -1.07 -16.44
N LYS A 102 -4.20 -0.55 -16.59
CA LYS A 102 -3.94 0.90 -16.67
C LYS A 102 -4.06 1.33 -18.13
N TRP A 103 -5.13 2.06 -18.45
CA TRP A 103 -5.36 2.63 -19.78
C TRP A 103 -4.46 3.83 -20.03
N LYS A 104 -3.89 3.93 -21.23
CA LYS A 104 -3.13 5.10 -21.67
C LYS A 104 -3.90 5.85 -22.75
N ALA A 105 -3.63 7.14 -22.89
CA ALA A 105 -4.15 7.89 -24.03
C ALA A 105 -3.63 7.27 -25.34
N GLY A 106 -4.52 7.10 -26.32
CA GLY A 106 -4.23 6.43 -27.59
C GLY A 106 -4.45 4.91 -27.60
N ASP A 107 -4.65 4.26 -26.44
CA ASP A 107 -5.04 2.86 -26.40
C ASP A 107 -6.47 2.71 -26.94
N THR A 108 -6.65 1.92 -28.00
CA THR A 108 -7.99 1.55 -28.49
C THR A 108 -8.57 0.45 -27.61
N TYR A 109 -9.87 0.55 -27.30
CA TYR A 109 -10.59 -0.47 -26.54
C TYR A 109 -11.66 -1.12 -27.42
N ALA A 110 -11.86 -2.42 -27.22
CA ALA A 110 -13.05 -3.11 -27.68
C ALA A 110 -14.01 -3.33 -26.50
N PRO A 111 -15.33 -3.46 -26.72
CA PRO A 111 -16.27 -3.80 -25.65
C PRO A 111 -15.86 -5.06 -24.86
N HIS A 112 -15.24 -6.03 -25.56
CA HIS A 112 -14.73 -7.26 -24.96
C HIS A 112 -13.60 -7.02 -23.93
N ASP A 113 -12.84 -5.93 -24.03
CA ASP A 113 -11.74 -5.63 -23.10
C ASP A 113 -12.21 -5.23 -21.70
N LEU A 114 -13.47 -4.82 -21.56
CA LEU A 114 -14.08 -4.45 -20.27
C LEU A 114 -14.59 -5.68 -19.50
N ASN A 115 -14.62 -6.86 -20.13
CA ASN A 115 -15.04 -8.10 -19.49
C ASN A 115 -14.11 -8.47 -18.31
N PRO A 116 -14.63 -8.86 -17.13
CA PRO A 116 -13.81 -9.28 -15.98
C PRO A 116 -12.75 -10.34 -16.30
N PHE A 117 -13.01 -11.25 -17.25
CA PHE A 117 -12.04 -12.26 -17.65
C PHE A 117 -10.81 -11.66 -18.33
N GLN A 118 -11.00 -10.65 -19.17
CA GLN A 118 -9.90 -9.95 -19.86
C GLN A 118 -9.11 -9.09 -18.88
N GLN A 119 -9.79 -8.39 -17.96
CA GLN A 119 -9.13 -7.62 -16.90
C GLN A 119 -8.21 -8.50 -16.04
N LEU A 120 -8.61 -9.75 -15.75
CA LEU A 120 -7.80 -10.70 -15.00
C LEU A 120 -6.48 -11.08 -15.69
N LYS A 121 -6.45 -11.11 -17.03
CA LYS A 121 -5.20 -11.35 -17.79
C LYS A 121 -4.19 -10.24 -17.57
N HIS A 122 -4.65 -8.99 -17.43
CA HIS A 122 -3.77 -7.85 -17.14
C HIS A 122 -3.19 -7.89 -15.73
N ARG A 123 -3.87 -8.52 -14.76
CA ARG A 123 -3.33 -8.76 -13.41
C ARG A 123 -2.11 -9.67 -13.40
N ARG A 124 -2.07 -10.65 -14.31
CA ARG A 124 -1.03 -11.69 -14.38
C ARG A 124 0.19 -11.29 -15.20
N LYS A 125 0.16 -10.16 -15.89
CA LYS A 125 1.33 -9.68 -16.64
C LYS A 125 2.42 -9.35 -15.62
N SER A 126 3.52 -10.12 -15.69
CA SER A 126 4.62 -10.07 -14.73
C SER A 126 5.10 -8.64 -14.55
N LEU A 127 5.32 -8.24 -13.30
CA LEU A 127 6.02 -7.00 -12.94
C LEU A 127 7.50 -7.03 -13.36
N ALA A 128 8.02 -8.19 -13.75
CA ALA A 128 9.40 -8.30 -14.21
C ALA A 128 9.62 -7.41 -15.45
N PRO A 129 10.70 -6.61 -15.46
CA PRO A 129 11.02 -5.79 -16.61
C PRO A 129 11.26 -6.71 -17.83
N ARG A 130 10.68 -6.32 -18.97
CA ARG A 130 10.75 -7.13 -20.20
C ARG A 130 12.13 -7.11 -20.85
N LYS A 131 12.92 -6.07 -20.56
CA LYS A 131 14.22 -5.82 -21.14
C LYS A 131 15.21 -5.52 -20.03
N ASP A 132 16.46 -5.89 -20.27
CA ASP A 132 17.55 -5.70 -19.33
C ASP A 132 17.94 -4.22 -19.31
N VAL A 133 17.68 -3.55 -18.18
CA VAL A 133 17.97 -2.13 -17.97
C VAL A 133 19.45 -1.80 -18.14
N ILE A 134 20.35 -2.73 -17.80
CA ILE A 134 21.81 -2.53 -17.90
C ILE A 134 22.25 -2.53 -19.36
N ASP A 135 21.68 -3.42 -20.19
CA ASP A 135 21.94 -3.44 -21.63
C ASP A 135 21.30 -2.22 -22.32
N GLU A 136 20.12 -1.77 -21.89
CA GLU A 136 19.46 -0.58 -22.45
C GLU A 136 20.22 0.72 -22.18
N LEU A 137 20.79 0.86 -20.99
CA LEU A 137 21.59 2.03 -20.62
C LEU A 137 23.05 1.93 -21.09
N ASP A 138 23.45 0.76 -21.59
CA ASP A 138 24.81 0.43 -22.05
C ASP A 138 25.90 0.73 -21.00
N ILE A 139 25.61 0.37 -19.74
CA ILE A 139 26.53 0.62 -18.61
C ILE A 139 27.11 -0.68 -18.07
N SER A 140 28.36 -0.61 -17.62
CA SER A 140 29.07 -1.67 -16.93
C SER A 140 28.77 -1.66 -15.42
N PRO A 141 28.11 -2.70 -14.84
CA PRO A 141 27.86 -2.76 -13.40
C PRO A 141 29.13 -2.81 -12.56
N LEU A 142 30.22 -3.36 -13.12
CA LEU A 142 31.48 -3.54 -12.43
C LEU A 142 32.16 -2.21 -12.09
N ASP A 143 31.97 -1.20 -12.93
CA ASP A 143 32.59 0.11 -12.76
C ASP A 143 31.77 0.98 -11.80
N LEU A 144 30.45 0.78 -11.80
CA LEU A 144 29.50 1.47 -10.93
C LEU A 144 29.39 0.91 -9.51
N TYR A 145 30.31 0.04 -9.07
CA TYR A 145 30.24 -0.56 -7.73
C TYR A 145 30.26 0.46 -6.57
N LYS A 146 30.69 1.70 -6.82
CA LYS A 146 30.72 2.78 -5.83
C LYS A 146 29.34 3.42 -5.61
N ASN A 147 28.40 3.23 -6.55
CA ASN A 147 27.06 3.80 -6.46
C ASN A 147 26.15 2.89 -5.62
N TYR A 148 25.98 3.25 -4.34
CA TYR A 148 25.20 2.47 -3.38
C TYR A 148 23.71 2.41 -3.73
N SER A 149 23.17 3.43 -4.41
CA SER A 149 21.77 3.45 -4.85
C SER A 149 21.50 2.45 -5.98
N MET A 150 22.45 2.30 -6.90
CA MET A 150 22.34 1.29 -7.97
C MET A 150 22.38 -0.12 -7.41
N ILE A 151 23.32 -0.37 -6.49
CA ILE A 151 23.52 -1.68 -5.86
C ILE A 151 22.32 -2.08 -5.00
N SER A 152 21.78 -1.17 -4.21
CA SER A 152 20.63 -1.46 -3.33
C SER A 152 19.38 -1.89 -4.10
N GLU A 153 19.18 -1.40 -5.32
CA GLU A 153 18.02 -1.76 -6.14
C GLU A 153 18.02 -3.26 -6.51
N PHE A 154 19.22 -3.85 -6.69
CA PHE A 154 19.39 -5.27 -7.00
C PHE A 154 19.60 -6.15 -5.77
N MET A 155 19.44 -5.58 -4.56
CA MET A 155 19.50 -6.30 -3.29
C MET A 155 18.11 -6.33 -2.64
N THR A 156 17.84 -7.36 -1.85
CA THR A 156 16.67 -7.41 -0.99
C THR A 156 16.86 -6.48 0.22
N PRO A 157 15.79 -6.10 0.93
CA PRO A 157 15.89 -5.32 2.17
C PRO A 157 16.81 -5.92 3.22
N ALA A 158 16.97 -7.25 3.20
CA ALA A 158 17.83 -8.02 4.07
C ALA A 158 19.30 -8.14 3.57
N GLY A 159 19.64 -7.47 2.47
CA GLY A 159 21.01 -7.46 1.93
C GLY A 159 21.36 -8.65 1.01
N ASN A 160 20.41 -9.52 0.67
CA ASN A 160 20.67 -10.62 -0.26
C ASN A 160 20.59 -10.15 -1.71
N ILE A 161 21.35 -10.76 -2.63
CA ILE A 161 21.27 -10.42 -4.05
C ILE A 161 19.96 -11.01 -4.62
N LYS A 162 19.14 -10.17 -5.27
CA LYS A 162 17.87 -10.59 -5.89
C LYS A 162 18.10 -11.63 -6.98
N HIS A 163 17.15 -12.56 -7.16
CA HIS A 163 17.21 -13.57 -8.23
C HIS A 163 16.98 -12.94 -9.62
N SER A 164 17.46 -13.56 -10.70
CA SER A 164 17.30 -13.03 -12.07
C SER A 164 15.84 -12.84 -12.49
N ASN A 165 14.92 -13.61 -11.91
CA ASN A 165 13.48 -13.49 -12.15
C ASN A 165 12.90 -12.20 -11.58
N GLU A 166 13.49 -11.68 -10.50
CA GLU A 166 13.07 -10.42 -9.87
C GLU A 166 13.73 -9.22 -10.55
N THR A 167 15.02 -9.35 -10.88
CA THR A 167 15.78 -8.26 -11.51
C THR A 167 15.46 -8.11 -13.01
N GLY A 168 15.06 -9.18 -13.67
CA GLY A 168 14.85 -9.24 -15.13
C GLY A 168 16.12 -9.00 -15.95
N LEU A 169 17.31 -9.09 -15.33
CA LEU A 169 18.59 -8.94 -16.01
C LEU A 169 18.96 -10.21 -16.78
N ARG A 170 19.71 -10.05 -17.87
CA ARG A 170 20.32 -11.16 -18.60
C ARG A 170 21.35 -11.86 -17.71
N ALA A 171 21.48 -13.19 -17.81
CA ALA A 171 22.38 -13.96 -16.96
C ALA A 171 23.84 -13.43 -16.92
N LYS A 172 24.36 -12.90 -18.03
CA LYS A 172 25.69 -12.28 -18.08
C LYS A 172 25.78 -11.03 -17.20
N ASN A 173 24.78 -10.14 -17.29
CA ASN A 173 24.74 -8.91 -16.52
C ASN A 173 24.38 -9.15 -15.07
N GLN A 174 23.51 -10.12 -14.78
CA GLN A 174 23.25 -10.58 -13.42
C GLN A 174 24.54 -11.02 -12.72
N ARG A 175 25.43 -11.76 -13.40
CA ARG A 175 26.74 -12.14 -12.83
C ARG A 175 27.64 -10.93 -12.60
N LYS A 176 27.68 -9.97 -13.53
CA LYS A 176 28.45 -8.72 -13.38
C LYS A 176 27.94 -7.87 -12.22
N MET A 177 26.61 -7.71 -12.12
CA MET A 177 25.95 -7.01 -11.02
C MET A 177 26.24 -7.68 -9.69
N ALA A 178 26.06 -9.00 -9.60
CA ALA A 178 26.37 -9.76 -8.39
C ALA A 178 27.85 -9.64 -7.99
N LYS A 179 28.77 -9.59 -8.96
CA LYS A 179 30.19 -9.35 -8.71
C LYS A 179 30.46 -7.92 -8.21
N ALA A 180 29.78 -6.92 -8.75
CA ALA A 180 29.86 -5.53 -8.29
C ALA A 180 29.36 -5.38 -6.84
N ILE A 181 28.22 -6.01 -6.51
CA ILE A 181 27.66 -6.02 -5.15
C ILE A 181 28.65 -6.64 -4.16
N ARG A 182 29.16 -7.84 -4.47
CA ARG A 182 30.16 -8.52 -3.62
C ARG A 182 31.44 -7.71 -3.46
N ARG A 183 31.90 -7.04 -4.52
CA ARG A 183 33.06 -6.13 -4.47
C ARG A 183 32.80 -4.96 -3.52
N MET A 184 31.66 -4.28 -3.65
CA MET A 184 31.29 -3.15 -2.81
C MET A 184 31.23 -3.52 -1.32
N ILE A 185 30.60 -4.65 -0.99
CA ILE A 185 30.52 -5.16 0.37
C ILE A 185 31.90 -5.56 0.88
N GLY A 186 32.69 -6.27 0.07
CA GLY A 186 34.06 -6.68 0.43
C GLY A 186 35.01 -5.50 0.67
N MET A 187 34.76 -4.34 0.04
CA MET A 187 35.50 -3.10 0.28
C MET A 187 34.96 -2.29 1.47
N GLY A 188 33.87 -2.73 2.12
CA GLY A 188 33.27 -2.03 3.27
C GLY A 188 32.45 -0.79 2.93
N LEU A 189 32.08 -0.59 1.65
CA LEU A 189 31.31 0.59 1.21
C LEU A 189 29.80 0.43 1.38
N HIS A 190 29.28 -0.80 1.49
CA HIS A 190 27.86 -1.08 1.67
C HIS A 190 27.65 -2.18 2.73
N PRO A 191 26.65 -2.05 3.61
CA PRO A 191 26.35 -3.06 4.62
C PRO A 191 25.92 -4.40 4.00
N SER A 192 26.24 -5.50 4.66
CA SER A 192 25.88 -6.85 4.16
C SER A 192 24.45 -7.27 4.49
N VAL A 193 23.84 -6.71 5.56
CA VAL A 193 22.60 -7.23 6.16
C VAL A 193 21.39 -6.34 5.88
N HIS A 194 21.62 -5.09 5.46
CA HIS A 194 20.58 -4.13 5.18
C HIS A 194 21.00 -3.22 4.01
N HIS A 195 20.11 -2.35 3.55
CA HIS A 195 20.47 -1.31 2.59
C HIS A 195 21.37 -0.25 3.22
N HIS A 196 22.12 0.49 2.40
CA HIS A 196 22.92 1.61 2.85
C HIS A 196 22.10 2.60 3.73
N PRO A 197 22.63 3.08 4.87
CA PRO A 197 21.88 3.87 5.84
C PRO A 197 21.26 5.14 5.24
N GLU A 198 21.97 5.85 4.37
CA GLU A 198 21.44 7.03 3.66
C GLU A 198 20.17 6.73 2.85
N ILE A 199 20.06 5.52 2.28
CA ILE A 199 18.88 5.10 1.52
C ILE A 199 17.72 4.87 2.48
N ILE A 200 17.97 4.22 3.62
CA ILE A 200 16.95 3.96 4.64
C ILE A 200 16.42 5.29 5.18
N MET A 201 17.32 6.23 5.50
CA MET A 201 16.97 7.57 5.97
C MET A 201 16.14 8.33 4.94
N LYS A 202 16.53 8.28 3.66
CA LYS A 202 15.78 8.91 2.56
C LYS A 202 14.39 8.29 2.40
N LYS A 203 14.28 6.95 2.47
CA LYS A 203 13.00 6.25 2.38
C LYS A 203 12.06 6.58 3.55
N GLY A 204 12.60 6.69 4.77
CA GLY A 204 11.83 7.14 5.93
C GLY A 204 11.35 8.59 5.80
N ARG A 205 12.16 9.47 5.21
CA ARG A 205 11.80 10.88 4.96
C ARG A 205 10.76 11.05 3.86
N SER A 206 10.75 10.20 2.82
CA SER A 206 9.83 10.34 1.69
C SER A 206 8.39 9.87 1.98
N GLY A 207 8.13 9.23 3.12
CA GLY A 207 6.78 8.81 3.54
C GLY A 207 6.08 7.79 2.63
N THR A 208 6.79 7.27 1.62
CA THR A 208 6.31 6.27 0.67
C THR A 208 6.57 4.87 1.23
N PHE A 209 5.53 4.27 1.83
CA PHE A 209 5.50 2.86 2.25
C PHE A 209 4.98 1.97 1.12
#